data_AF-A0A0F9BLH4-F1
#
_entry.id   AF-A0A0F9BLH4-F1
#
_cell.length_a   1.000
_cell.length_b   1.000
_cell.length_c   1.000
_cell.angle_alpha   90.00
_cell.angle_beta   90.00
_cell.angle_gamma   90.00
#
_symmetry.space_group_name_H-M   'P 1'
#
loop_
_entity.id
_entity.type
_entity.pdbx_description
1 polymer ?
#
loop_
_entity_poly.entity_id
_entity_poly.type
_entity_poly.pdbx_seq_one_letter_code
_entity_poly.pdbx_strand_id
1 'polypeptide(L)'
;MKQKLETKLVIIIGLIVLLLVPIFMIQNLIDERAELQQQVQADIAKSSSGEQQVIGPFIQVQFIETHTLEGNTTEQLRTLLLLPETLTINSELSSFEKYRGIYKALLYRSVNHFAGQ
;
A
#
# COMPACT_ATOMS: atom_id res chain seq x y z
N MET A 1 38.48 -55.90 -3.62
CA MET A 1 37.36 -55.25 -2.86
C MET A 1 37.31 -53.73 -3.03
N LYS A 2 38.43 -52.98 -3.05
CA LYS A 2 38.45 -51.50 -3.12
C LYS A 2 37.74 -50.87 -4.33
N GLN A 3 37.96 -51.35 -5.56
CA GLN A 3 37.30 -50.79 -6.75
C GLN A 3 35.77 -50.87 -6.73
N LYS A 4 35.18 -51.92 -6.13
CA LYS A 4 33.72 -52.04 -6.02
C LYS A 4 33.11 -51.01 -5.07
N LEU A 5 33.88 -50.47 -4.13
CA LEU A 5 33.42 -49.45 -3.19
C LEU A 5 33.40 -48.06 -3.84
N GLU A 6 34.44 -47.73 -4.61
CA GLU A 6 34.55 -46.46 -5.34
C GLU A 6 33.43 -46.30 -6.37
N THR A 7 33.14 -47.36 -7.16
CA THR A 7 32.03 -47.30 -8.12
C THR A 7 30.68 -47.07 -7.44
N LYS A 8 30.43 -47.73 -6.31
CA LYS A 8 29.21 -47.51 -5.52
C LYS A 8 29.13 -46.07 -5.00
N LEU A 9 30.24 -45.51 -4.53
CA LEU A 9 30.29 -44.13 -4.05
C LEU A 9 29.96 -43.12 -5.16
N VAL A 10 30.54 -43.30 -6.35
CA VAL A 10 30.25 -42.44 -7.52
C VAL A 10 28.79 -42.51 -7.91
N ILE A 11 28.19 -43.70 -7.93
CA ILE A 11 26.76 -43.87 -8.23
C ILE A 11 25.89 -43.16 -7.19
N ILE A 12 26.22 -43.27 -5.90
CA ILE A 12 25.50 -42.58 -4.82
C ILE A 12 25.61 -41.06 -4.98
N ILE A 13 26.81 -40.53 -5.21
CA ILE A 13 27.01 -39.09 -5.43
C ILE A 13 26.23 -38.62 -6.67
N GLY A 14 26.26 -39.40 -7.75
CA GLY A 14 25.49 -39.12 -8.96
C GLY A 14 23.98 -39.08 -8.69
N LEU A 15 23.45 -40.01 -7.91
CA LEU A 15 22.05 -40.02 -7.50
C LEU A 15 21.68 -38.83 -6.62
N ILE A 16 22.56 -38.43 -5.68
CA ILE A 16 22.34 -37.25 -4.84
C ILE A 16 22.24 -36.00 -5.73
N VAL A 17 23.19 -35.81 -6.65
CA VAL A 17 23.18 -34.67 -7.57
C VAL A 17 21.94 -34.69 -8.46
N LEU A 18 21.56 -35.86 -8.97
CA LEU A 18 20.34 -36.03 -9.76
C LEU A 18 19.09 -35.61 -8.97
N LEU A 19 19.00 -35.98 -7.70
CA LEU A 19 17.89 -35.64 -6.82
C LEU A 19 17.90 -34.17 -6.37
N LEU A 20 19.06 -33.50 -6.37
CA LEU A 20 19.11 -32.07 -6.09
C LEU A 20 18.42 -31.25 -7.17
N VAL A 21 18.49 -31.67 -8.44
CA VAL A 21 17.83 -30.95 -9.56
C VAL A 21 16.33 -30.73 -9.31
N PRO A 22 15.49 -31.75 -9.06
CA PRO A 22 14.07 -31.53 -8.80
C PRO A 22 13.81 -30.75 -7.50
N ILE A 23 14.66 -30.89 -6.48
CA ILE A 23 14.52 -30.11 -5.24
C ILE A 23 14.71 -28.62 -5.53
N PHE A 24 15.76 -28.24 -6.25
CA PHE A 24 15.98 -26.85 -6.65
C PHE A 24 14.85 -26.32 -7.55
N MET A 25 14.33 -27.14 -8.46
CA MET A 25 13.17 -26.74 -9.29
C MET A 25 11.93 -26.44 -8.44
N ILE A 26 11.64 -27.26 -7.44
CA ILE A 26 10.51 -27.04 -6.52
C ILE A 26 10.75 -25.77 -5.70
N GLN A 27 11.96 -25.58 -5.19
CA GLN A 27 12.29 -24.39 -4.40
C GLN A 27 12.10 -23.11 -5.22
N ASN A 28 12.61 -23.07 -6.46
CA ASN A 28 12.42 -21.94 -7.35
C ASN A 28 10.93 -21.66 -7.64
N LEU A 29 10.13 -22.71 -7.84
CA LEU A 29 8.69 -22.56 -8.03
C LEU A 29 7.99 -22.00 -6.78
N ILE A 30 8.42 -22.40 -5.58
CA ILE A 30 7.88 -21.86 -4.33
C ILE A 30 8.24 -20.38 -4.20
N ASP A 31 9.48 -20.01 -4.50
CA ASP A 31 9.96 -18.63 -4.41
C ASP A 31 9.21 -17.74 -5.42
N GLU A 32 9.04 -18.19 -6.66
CA GLU A 32 8.24 -17.49 -7.69
C GLU A 32 6.79 -17.29 -7.25
N ARG A 33 6.18 -18.31 -6.62
CA ARG A 33 4.81 -18.20 -6.10
C ARG A 33 4.69 -17.22 -4.94
N ALA A 34 5.68 -17.19 -4.05
CA ALA A 34 5.72 -16.25 -2.94
C ALA A 34 5.85 -14.80 -3.45
N GLU A 35 6.75 -14.55 -4.40
CA GLU A 35 6.94 -13.23 -5.01
C GLU A 35 5.67 -12.77 -5.75
N LEU A 36 5.07 -13.64 -6.57
CA LEU A 36 3.83 -13.33 -7.28
C LEU A 36 2.68 -13.03 -6.32
N GLN A 37 2.59 -13.76 -5.21
CA GLN A 37 1.59 -13.49 -4.18
C GLN A 37 1.79 -12.10 -3.55
N GLN A 38 3.02 -11.70 -3.25
CA GLN A 38 3.33 -10.36 -2.72
C GLN A 38 2.97 -9.28 -3.73
N GLN A 39 3.33 -9.48 -5.01
CA GLN A 39 3.03 -8.53 -6.08
C GLN A 39 1.51 -8.36 -6.28
N VAL A 40 0.75 -9.45 -6.27
CA VAL A 40 -0.71 -9.40 -6.38
C VAL A 40 -1.35 -8.67 -5.20
N GLN A 41 -0.86 -8.89 -3.97
CA GLN A 41 -1.34 -8.14 -2.80
C GLN A 41 -1.04 -6.64 -2.93
N ALA A 42 0.15 -6.27 -3.38
CA ALA A 42 0.52 -4.87 -3.61
C ALA A 42 -0.35 -4.20 -4.70
N ASP A 43 -0.59 -4.90 -5.81
CA ASP A 43 -1.49 -4.43 -6.87
C ASP A 43 -2.92 -4.24 -6.37
N ILE A 44 -3.41 -5.18 -5.57
CA ILE A 44 -4.73 -5.08 -4.96
C ILE A 44 -4.81 -3.88 -4.03
N ALA A 45 -3.82 -3.68 -3.16
CA ALA A 45 -3.75 -2.53 -2.26
C ALA A 45 -3.76 -1.20 -3.06
N LYS A 46 -2.87 -1.08 -4.05
CA LYS A 46 -2.79 0.08 -4.95
C LYS A 46 -4.11 0.35 -5.69
N SER A 47 -4.84 -0.69 -6.07
CA SER A 47 -6.13 -0.57 -6.77
C SER A 47 -7.30 -0.18 -5.86
N SER A 48 -7.18 -0.37 -4.54
CA SER A 48 -8.28 -0.13 -3.59
C SER A 48 -8.13 1.21 -2.88
N SER A 49 -6.96 1.49 -2.34
CA SER A 49 -6.63 2.75 -1.69
C SER A 49 -5.11 2.83 -1.56
N GLY A 50 -4.52 3.81 -2.25
CA GLY A 50 -3.14 4.19 -1.98
C GLY A 50 -3.02 4.93 -0.65
N GLU A 51 -1.93 5.67 -0.49
CA GLU A 51 -1.75 6.57 0.64
C GLU A 51 -2.88 7.62 0.66
N GLN A 52 -3.57 7.74 1.79
CA GLN A 52 -4.68 8.67 1.95
C GLN A 52 -4.27 9.78 2.91
N GLN A 53 -4.38 11.03 2.44
CA GLN A 53 -4.30 12.21 3.31
C GLN A 53 -5.73 12.67 3.62
N VAL A 54 -6.06 12.69 4.90
CA VAL A 54 -7.37 13.13 5.38
C VAL A 54 -7.24 14.57 5.88
N ILE A 55 -8.03 15.48 5.32
CA ILE A 55 -8.09 16.89 5.73
C ILE A 55 -9.51 17.17 6.19
N GLY A 56 -9.65 17.83 7.34
CA GLY A 56 -10.95 18.24 7.89
C GLY A 56 -11.59 19.37 7.08
N PRO A 57 -12.89 19.64 7.32
CA PRO A 57 -13.57 20.78 6.71
C PRO A 57 -12.95 22.11 7.16
N PHE A 58 -12.91 23.07 6.25
CA PHE A 58 -12.53 24.45 6.51
C PHE A 58 -13.33 25.37 5.59
N ILE A 59 -13.46 26.64 5.97
CA ILE A 59 -14.12 27.67 5.17
C ILE A 59 -13.03 28.61 4.63
N GLN A 60 -13.02 28.82 3.32
CA GLN A 60 -12.19 29.85 2.70
C GLN A 60 -13.06 31.08 2.41
N VAL A 61 -12.72 32.21 3.00
CA VAL A 61 -13.38 33.50 2.76
C VAL A 61 -12.43 34.42 2.01
N GLN A 62 -12.89 34.99 0.90
CA GLN A 62 -12.16 36.04 0.20
C GLN A 62 -12.84 37.38 0.46
N PHE A 63 -12.06 38.40 0.82
CA PHE A 63 -12.56 39.74 1.09
C PHE A 63 -11.60 40.78 0.56
N ILE A 64 -12.13 41.95 0.23
CA ILE A 64 -11.34 43.10 -0.22
C ILE A 64 -10.98 43.90 1.02
N GLU A 65 -9.69 44.03 1.29
CA GLU A 65 -9.18 44.93 2.31
C GLU A 65 -8.78 46.24 1.64
N THR A 66 -9.42 47.32 2.05
CA THR A 66 -9.17 48.64 1.50
C THR A 66 -8.21 49.39 2.42
N HIS A 67 -7.02 49.73 1.92
CA HIS A 67 -6.06 50.60 2.62
C HIS A 67 -6.07 51.98 2.00
N THR A 68 -6.32 53.01 2.80
CA THR A 68 -6.18 54.41 2.35
C THR A 68 -4.91 54.99 2.97
N LEU A 69 -3.89 55.22 2.14
CA LEU A 69 -2.65 55.89 2.53
C LEU A 69 -2.53 57.19 1.73
N GLU A 70 -2.37 58.33 2.41
CA GLU A 70 -2.15 59.65 1.79
C GLU A 70 -3.14 60.02 0.66
N GLY A 71 -4.41 59.64 0.80
CA GLY A 71 -5.47 59.95 -0.17
C GLY A 71 -5.60 58.97 -1.33
N ASN A 72 -4.71 57.98 -1.44
CA ASN A 72 -4.84 56.88 -2.38
C ASN A 72 -5.46 55.66 -1.70
N THR A 73 -6.62 55.24 -2.19
CA THR A 73 -7.35 54.05 -1.76
C THR A 73 -6.92 52.87 -2.62
N THR A 74 -6.25 51.88 -1.99
CA THR A 74 -5.84 50.64 -2.65
C THR A 74 -6.69 49.49 -2.14
N GLU A 75 -7.31 48.76 -3.05
CA GLU A 75 -8.07 47.55 -2.74
C GLU A 75 -7.18 46.33 -2.93
N GLN A 76 -7.02 45.53 -1.87
CA GLN A 76 -6.25 44.30 -1.90
C GLN A 76 -7.17 43.11 -1.62
N LEU A 77 -7.24 42.15 -2.56
CA LEU A 77 -7.93 40.89 -2.35
C LEU A 77 -7.14 40.04 -1.34
N ARG A 78 -7.76 39.70 -0.22
CA ARG A 78 -7.20 38.79 0.80
C ARG A 78 -8.02 37.52 0.92
N THR A 79 -7.33 36.45 1.31
CA THR A 79 -7.93 35.15 1.63
C THR A 79 -7.75 34.88 3.12
N LEU A 80 -8.83 34.49 3.79
CA LEU A 80 -8.84 33.98 5.15
C LEU A 80 -9.30 32.52 5.15
N LEU A 81 -8.58 31.67 5.87
CA LEU A 81 -8.97 30.29 6.13
C LEU A 81 -9.50 30.20 7.56
N LEU A 82 -10.77 29.83 7.69
CA LEU A 82 -11.45 29.61 8.96
C LEU A 82 -11.53 28.10 9.20
N LEU A 83 -10.93 27.67 10.31
CA LEU A 83 -11.00 26.29 10.80
C LEU A 83 -12.14 26.19 11.83
N PRO A 84 -12.81 25.03 11.94
CA PRO A 84 -13.79 24.83 13.00
C PRO A 84 -13.12 24.88 14.38
N GLU A 85 -13.84 25.36 15.38
CA GLU A 85 -13.36 25.35 16.76
C GLU A 85 -13.29 23.91 17.30
N THR A 86 -14.25 23.09 16.87
CA THR A 86 -14.26 21.65 17.20
C THR A 86 -14.51 20.81 15.96
N LEU A 87 -13.68 19.76 15.81
CA LEU A 87 -13.76 18.80 14.72
C LEU A 87 -14.19 17.45 15.28
N THR A 88 -15.34 16.96 14.83
CA THR A 88 -15.85 15.61 15.13
C THR A 88 -15.63 14.70 13.92
N ILE A 89 -14.97 13.57 14.14
CA ILE A 89 -14.69 12.57 13.10
C ILE A 89 -15.28 11.24 13.58
N ASN A 90 -16.25 10.72 12.83
CA ASN A 90 -16.81 9.40 13.04
C ASN A 90 -16.37 8.48 11.91
N SER A 91 -15.66 7.41 12.24
CA SER A 91 -15.10 6.48 11.25
C SER A 91 -15.58 5.06 11.52
N GLU A 92 -16.04 4.38 10.48
CA GLU A 92 -16.40 2.96 10.51
C GLU A 92 -15.40 2.17 9.68
N LEU A 93 -14.68 1.24 10.31
CA LEU A 93 -13.68 0.40 9.66
C LEU A 93 -14.26 -0.99 9.40
N SER A 94 -14.22 -1.41 8.14
CA SER A 94 -14.63 -2.74 7.70
C SER A 94 -13.49 -3.45 6.96
N SER A 95 -13.47 -4.77 7.06
CA SER A 95 -12.54 -5.62 6.32
C SER A 95 -13.27 -6.48 5.29
N PHE A 96 -12.68 -6.66 4.11
CA PHE A 96 -13.22 -7.55 3.10
C PHE A 96 -12.09 -8.22 2.31
N GLU A 97 -12.31 -9.44 1.85
CA GLU A 97 -11.35 -10.14 1.01
C GLU A 97 -11.55 -9.78 -0.46
N LYS A 98 -10.46 -9.49 -1.17
CA LYS A 98 -10.46 -9.31 -2.63
C LYS A 98 -9.60 -10.40 -3.26
N TYR A 99 -10.13 -10.98 -4.32
CA TYR A 99 -9.53 -12.11 -5.03
C TYR A 99 -8.97 -11.67 -6.37
N ARG A 100 -7.83 -12.25 -6.76
CA ARG A 100 -7.26 -12.13 -8.10
C ARG A 100 -6.66 -13.49 -8.50
N GLY A 101 -7.41 -14.22 -9.33
CA GLY A 101 -7.08 -15.63 -9.64
C GLY A 101 -7.18 -16.50 -8.39
N ILE A 102 -6.10 -17.24 -8.09
CA ILE A 102 -5.99 -18.09 -6.89
C ILE A 102 -5.53 -17.33 -5.65
N TYR A 103 -5.17 -16.05 -5.78
CA TYR A 103 -4.64 -15.24 -4.69
C TYR A 103 -5.75 -14.42 -4.04
N LYS A 104 -5.63 -14.22 -2.73
CA LYS A 104 -6.52 -13.36 -1.94
C LYS A 104 -5.72 -12.31 -1.18
N ALA A 105 -6.32 -11.15 -0.98
CA ALA A 105 -5.79 -10.06 -0.17
C ALA A 105 -6.89 -9.54 0.77
N LEU A 106 -6.51 -9.28 2.02
CA LEU A 106 -7.38 -8.64 3.00
C LEU A 106 -7.29 -7.13 2.82
N LEU A 107 -8.43 -6.49 2.54
CA LEU A 107 -8.53 -5.05 2.38
C LEU A 107 -9.29 -4.43 3.54
N TYR A 108 -8.92 -3.20 3.87
CA TYR A 108 -9.57 -2.38 4.87
C TYR A 108 -10.24 -1.19 4.18
N ARG A 109 -11.49 -0.92 4.53
CA ARG A 109 -12.25 0.25 4.07
C ARG A 109 -12.75 1.01 5.28
N SER A 110 -12.36 2.28 5.35
CA SER A 110 -12.91 3.22 6.32
C SER A 110 -13.94 4.12 5.63
N VAL A 111 -15.12 4.22 6.22
CA VAL A 111 -16.10 5.26 5.86
C VAL A 111 -16.00 6.34 6.94
N ASN A 112 -15.61 7.56 6.54
CA ASN A 112 -15.35 8.65 7.47
C ASN A 112 -16.40 9.75 7.30
N HIS A 113 -17.01 10.19 8.39
CA HIS A 113 -17.92 11.32 8.47
C HIS A 113 -17.26 12.44 9.27
N PHE A 114 -17.10 13.62 8.64
CA PHE A 114 -16.45 14.79 9.22
C PHE A 114 -17.48 15.88 9.47
N ALA A 115 -17.55 16.39 10.70
CA ALA A 115 -18.38 17.52 11.08
C ALA A 115 -17.53 18.53 11.84
N GLY A 116 -17.59 19.80 11.44
CA GLY A 116 -16.93 20.91 12.13
C GLY A 116 -17.95 21.98 12.50
N GLN A 117 -17.84 22.50 13.72
CA GLN A 117 -18.63 23.62 14.24
C GLN A 117 -17.71 24.72 14.75
#